data_AF-A0A7Y2WXE7-F1
#
_entry.id   AF-A0A7Y2WXE7-F1
#
_cell.length_a   1.000
_cell.length_b   1.000
_cell.length_c   1.000
_cell.angle_alpha   90.00
_cell.angle_beta   90.00
_cell.angle_gamma   90.00
#
_symmetry.space_group_name_H-M   'P 1'
#
loop_
_entity.id
_entity.type
_entity.pdbx_description
1 polymer ?
#
loop_
_entity_poly.entity_id
_entity_poly.type
_entity_poly.pdbx_seq_one_letter_code
_entity_poly.pdbx_strand_id
1 'polypeptide(L)'
;MAIPLFDNDDIRAEAILSSHVAATQRRMQAVPVVLAVQDTSVLDWTTYPATTGLGPVARASSRHQGVPAHTTLAISPDRVPLGLLQQQVWARDPAAPRQQDHKTRPVTEKESQTWLTSLEAVITARTVCPDTHFISVGDREADVYELFLVQRPAGVDLLVRAAQDRKADDPEGYLWAAMATVPITTTGEALECLS
;
A
#
# COMPACT_ATOMS: atom_id res chain seq x y z
N MET A 1 17.45 -15.47 -24.22
CA MET A 1 16.57 -15.13 -25.34
C MET A 1 15.31 -14.54 -24.71
N ALA A 2 15.10 -13.23 -24.82
CA ALA A 2 13.90 -12.59 -24.30
C ALA A 2 12.70 -12.96 -25.19
N ILE A 3 11.53 -13.16 -24.58
CA ILE A 3 10.29 -13.39 -25.33
C ILE A 3 9.89 -12.02 -25.94
N PRO A 4 9.57 -11.92 -27.25
CA PRO A 4 9.32 -10.63 -27.91
C PRO A 4 8.24 -9.74 -27.25
N LEU A 5 7.32 -10.34 -26.50
CA LEU A 5 6.32 -9.61 -25.70
C LEU A 5 6.96 -8.76 -24.58
N PHE A 6 8.01 -9.28 -23.94
CA PHE A 6 8.68 -8.64 -22.79
C PHE A 6 9.88 -7.78 -23.19
N ASP A 7 10.25 -7.78 -24.47
CA ASP A 7 11.38 -7.03 -25.05
C ASP A 7 10.88 -5.96 -26.05
N ASN A 8 9.64 -5.49 -25.84
CA ASN A 8 8.98 -4.52 -26.70
C ASN A 8 8.76 -3.20 -25.95
N ASP A 9 9.54 -2.18 -26.32
CA ASP A 9 9.48 -0.83 -25.72
C ASP A 9 8.12 -0.12 -25.92
N ASP A 10 7.31 -0.55 -26.88
CA ASP A 10 5.95 -0.02 -27.09
C ASP A 10 4.97 -0.53 -26.01
N ILE A 11 5.30 -1.62 -25.30
CA ILE A 11 4.46 -2.21 -24.25
C ILE A 11 4.97 -1.76 -22.89
N ARG A 12 4.37 -0.70 -22.36
CA ARG A 12 4.71 -0.17 -21.04
C ARG A 12 4.08 -0.99 -19.91
N ALA A 13 4.79 -1.15 -18.79
CA ALA A 13 4.28 -1.88 -17.62
C ALA A 13 2.97 -1.28 -17.08
N GLU A 14 2.83 0.04 -17.14
CA GLU A 14 1.62 0.76 -16.74
C GLU A 14 0.42 0.40 -17.62
N ALA A 15 0.64 0.16 -18.92
CA ALA A 15 -0.42 -0.26 -19.84
C ALA A 15 -0.93 -1.66 -19.46
N ILE A 16 -0.01 -2.59 -19.15
CA ILE A 16 -0.36 -3.93 -18.66
C ILE A 16 -1.19 -3.82 -17.37
N LEU A 17 -0.69 -3.07 -16.38
CA LEU A 17 -1.39 -2.87 -15.11
C LEU A 17 -2.77 -2.24 -15.31
N SER A 18 -2.89 -1.22 -16.16
CA SER A 18 -4.16 -0.53 -16.41
C SER A 18 -5.25 -1.48 -16.95
N SER A 19 -4.86 -2.45 -17.78
CA SER A 19 -5.78 -3.47 -18.29
C SER A 19 -6.32 -4.39 -17.19
N HIS A 20 -5.47 -4.75 -16.22
CA HIS A 20 -5.86 -5.50 -15.03
C HIS A 20 -6.77 -4.67 -14.13
N VAL A 21 -6.44 -3.39 -13.90
CA VAL A 21 -7.25 -2.47 -13.10
C VAL A 21 -8.65 -2.31 -13.71
N ALA A 22 -8.76 -2.16 -15.03
CA ALA A 22 -10.06 -2.09 -15.71
C ALA A 22 -10.90 -3.37 -15.56
N ALA A 23 -10.25 -4.54 -15.52
CA ALA A 23 -10.93 -5.80 -15.20
C ALA A 23 -11.37 -5.88 -13.73
N THR A 24 -10.53 -5.40 -12.81
CA THR A 24 -10.86 -5.27 -11.38
C THR A 24 -12.07 -4.37 -11.17
N GLN A 25 -12.11 -3.19 -11.80
CA GLN A 25 -13.23 -2.24 -11.72
C GLN A 25 -14.57 -2.88 -12.10
N ARG A 26 -14.62 -3.65 -13.19
CA ARG A 26 -15.83 -4.38 -13.58
C ARG A 26 -16.31 -5.38 -12.51
N ARG A 27 -15.38 -6.06 -11.83
CA ARG A 27 -15.73 -6.98 -10.72
C ARG A 27 -16.20 -6.23 -9.48
N MET A 28 -15.61 -5.08 -9.17
CA MET A 28 -15.96 -4.29 -8.00
C MET A 28 -17.37 -3.70 -8.05
N GLN A 29 -17.87 -3.37 -9.24
CA GLN A 29 -19.25 -2.88 -9.43
C GLN A 29 -20.33 -3.85 -8.94
N ALA A 30 -20.00 -5.15 -8.82
CA ALA A 30 -20.92 -6.17 -8.35
C ALA A 30 -20.91 -6.35 -6.82
N VAL A 31 -20.05 -5.64 -6.08
CA VAL A 31 -19.94 -5.76 -4.63
C VAL A 31 -20.19 -4.42 -3.92
N PRO A 32 -20.87 -4.43 -2.77
CA PRO A 32 -21.19 -3.19 -2.04
C PRO A 32 -19.98 -2.62 -1.29
N VAL A 33 -19.02 -3.48 -0.90
CA VAL A 33 -17.85 -3.09 -0.11
C VAL A 33 -16.60 -3.75 -0.70
N VAL A 34 -15.52 -2.98 -0.78
CA VAL A 34 -14.19 -3.43 -1.18
C VAL A 34 -13.16 -3.05 -0.11
N LEU A 35 -12.38 -4.03 0.31
CA LEU A 35 -11.17 -3.85 1.11
C LEU A 35 -9.99 -3.69 0.13
N ALA A 36 -9.42 -2.50 0.06
CA ALA A 36 -8.22 -2.21 -0.71
C ALA A 36 -7.00 -2.38 0.19
N VAL A 37 -6.50 -3.61 0.26
CA VAL A 37 -5.38 -4.00 1.13
C VAL A 37 -4.06 -3.59 0.47
N GLN A 38 -3.19 -2.93 1.22
CA GLN A 38 -1.94 -2.35 0.75
C GLN A 38 -0.77 -2.94 1.51
N ASP A 39 0.26 -3.39 0.81
CA ASP A 39 1.51 -3.84 1.43
C ASP A 39 2.69 -3.75 0.45
N THR A 40 3.90 -3.68 1.00
CA THR A 40 5.15 -3.70 0.24
C THR A 40 5.81 -5.06 0.36
N SER A 41 5.94 -5.75 -0.78
CA SER A 41 6.77 -6.96 -0.88
C SER A 41 8.08 -6.65 -1.58
N VAL A 42 9.09 -7.49 -1.37
CA VAL A 42 10.36 -7.41 -2.08
C VAL A 42 10.41 -8.52 -3.12
N LEU A 43 10.72 -8.15 -4.35
CA LEU A 43 11.04 -9.07 -5.41
C LEU A 43 12.58 -9.21 -5.48
N ASP A 44 13.10 -10.40 -5.13
CA ASP A 44 14.52 -10.68 -4.93
C ASP A 44 15.15 -11.36 -6.17
N TRP A 45 16.21 -10.76 -6.72
CA TRP A 45 17.00 -11.26 -7.86
C TRP A 45 18.48 -11.48 -7.51
N THR A 46 18.82 -11.65 -6.24
CA THR A 46 20.20 -11.79 -5.75
C THR A 46 21.00 -12.88 -6.47
N THR A 47 20.32 -13.97 -6.88
CA THR A 47 20.94 -15.11 -7.56
C THR A 47 21.09 -14.93 -9.08
N TYR A 48 20.64 -13.79 -9.63
CA TYR A 48 20.65 -13.49 -11.07
C TYR A 48 21.53 -12.26 -11.37
N PRO A 49 22.88 -12.41 -11.34
CA PRO A 49 23.82 -11.27 -11.40
C PRO A 49 23.85 -10.53 -12.74
N ALA A 50 23.29 -11.13 -13.80
CA ALA A 50 23.18 -10.47 -15.11
C ALA A 50 21.98 -9.50 -15.19
N THR A 51 21.11 -9.48 -14.18
CA THR A 51 19.94 -8.59 -14.13
C THR A 51 20.37 -7.17 -13.79
N THR A 52 19.99 -6.22 -14.63
CA THR A 52 20.30 -4.80 -14.47
C THR A 52 19.09 -4.03 -13.93
N GLY A 53 19.29 -2.78 -13.49
CA GLY A 53 18.20 -1.91 -13.00
C GLY A 53 17.67 -2.29 -11.61
N LEU A 54 18.38 -3.15 -10.87
CA LEU A 54 18.04 -3.53 -9.50
C LEU A 54 18.66 -2.56 -8.48
N GLY A 55 18.13 -2.57 -7.25
CA GLY A 55 18.68 -1.85 -6.12
C GLY A 55 18.83 -2.71 -4.87
N PRO A 56 19.48 -2.20 -3.81
CA PRO A 56 19.60 -2.90 -2.54
C PRO A 56 18.22 -3.02 -1.86
N VAL A 57 17.79 -4.23 -1.53
CA VAL A 57 16.46 -4.47 -0.92
C VAL A 57 16.46 -4.47 0.60
N ALA A 58 17.64 -4.59 1.21
CA ALA A 58 17.83 -4.46 2.65
C ALA A 58 18.69 -3.22 2.96
N ARG A 59 19.72 -3.35 3.80
CA ARG A 59 20.68 -2.27 4.05
C ARG A 59 21.49 -1.97 2.77
N ALA A 60 21.94 -0.72 2.61
CA ALA A 60 22.72 -0.27 1.45
C ALA A 60 23.98 -1.13 1.17
N SER A 61 24.54 -1.80 2.18
CA SER A 61 25.68 -2.72 2.07
C SER A 61 25.29 -4.19 1.85
N SER A 62 24.01 -4.48 1.62
CA SER A 62 23.53 -5.85 1.45
C SER A 62 23.86 -6.38 0.06
N ARG A 63 24.25 -7.65 0.00
CA ARG A 63 24.41 -8.38 -1.27
C ARG A 63 23.06 -8.66 -1.95
N HIS A 64 21.95 -8.39 -1.25
CA HIS A 64 20.61 -8.65 -1.73
C HIS A 64 20.18 -7.57 -2.73
N GLN A 65 19.88 -7.99 -3.94
CA GLN A 65 19.51 -7.11 -5.05
C GLN A 65 18.11 -7.45 -5.53
N GLY A 66 17.29 -6.42 -5.76
CA GLY A 66 15.92 -6.59 -6.18
C GLY A 66 15.18 -5.26 -6.27
N VAL A 67 13.86 -5.33 -6.26
CA VAL A 67 12.99 -4.15 -6.28
C VAL A 67 11.83 -4.32 -5.29
N PRO A 68 11.53 -3.31 -4.46
CA PRO A 68 10.26 -3.26 -3.75
C PRO A 68 9.08 -3.15 -4.73
N ALA A 69 7.97 -3.77 -4.35
CA ALA A 69 6.69 -3.71 -5.04
C ALA A 69 5.59 -3.41 -4.02
N HIS A 70 5.07 -2.19 -4.04
CA HIS A 70 3.94 -1.78 -3.22
C HIS A 70 2.65 -2.02 -3.97
N THR A 71 1.79 -2.90 -3.46
CA THR A 71 0.62 -3.42 -4.18
C THR A 71 -0.66 -3.08 -3.45
N THR A 72 -1.67 -2.64 -4.20
CA THR A 72 -3.03 -2.37 -3.71
C THR A 72 -3.97 -3.43 -4.28
N LEU A 73 -4.34 -4.39 -3.44
CA LEU A 73 -5.19 -5.52 -3.81
C LEU A 73 -6.63 -5.27 -3.32
N ALA A 74 -7.59 -5.30 -4.25
CA ALA A 74 -9.01 -5.26 -3.93
C ALA A 74 -9.52 -6.65 -3.55
N ILE A 75 -10.19 -6.74 -2.40
CA ILE A 75 -10.76 -7.98 -1.86
C ILE A 75 -12.18 -7.67 -1.34
N SER A 76 -13.12 -8.60 -1.51
CA SER A 76 -14.43 -8.49 -0.85
C SER A 76 -14.35 -8.85 0.64
N PRO A 77 -15.34 -8.47 1.48
CA PRO A 77 -15.45 -8.94 2.85
C PRO A 77 -15.47 -10.48 2.99
N ASP A 78 -15.98 -11.18 1.96
CA ASP A 78 -15.98 -12.65 1.87
C ASP A 78 -14.62 -13.24 1.48
N ARG A 79 -13.55 -12.44 1.51
CA ARG A 79 -12.16 -12.82 1.19
C ARG A 79 -11.95 -13.24 -0.27
N VAL A 80 -12.80 -12.77 -1.18
CA VAL A 80 -12.67 -13.04 -2.61
C VAL A 80 -11.77 -11.97 -3.24
N PRO A 81 -10.64 -12.35 -3.88
CA PRO A 81 -9.78 -11.39 -4.56
C PRO A 81 -10.46 -10.85 -5.83
N LEU A 82 -10.62 -9.54 -5.90
CA LEU A 82 -11.21 -8.82 -7.02
C LEU A 82 -10.17 -8.30 -8.02
N GLY A 83 -8.89 -8.26 -7.62
CA GLY A 83 -7.75 -7.90 -8.46
C GLY A 83 -7.02 -6.63 -8.02
N LEU A 84 -6.08 -6.16 -8.82
CA LEU A 84 -5.23 -5.03 -8.49
C LEU A 84 -5.91 -3.68 -8.77
N LEU A 85 -5.65 -2.70 -7.92
CA LEU A 85 -5.97 -1.29 -8.12
C LEU A 85 -4.74 -0.46 -8.48
N GLN A 86 -3.58 -0.84 -7.95
CA GLN A 86 -2.32 -0.16 -8.19
C GLN A 86 -1.15 -1.11 -7.85
N GLN A 87 -0.03 -0.91 -8.53
CA GLN A 87 1.24 -1.52 -8.17
C GLN A 87 2.38 -0.54 -8.50
N GLN A 88 3.21 -0.25 -7.52
CA GLN A 88 4.36 0.63 -7.64
C GLN A 88 5.62 -0.22 -7.47
N VAL A 89 6.50 -0.20 -8.48
CA VAL A 89 7.77 -0.94 -8.47
C VAL A 89 8.89 0.07 -8.67
N TRP A 90 9.91 0.02 -7.81
CA TRP A 90 11.06 0.92 -7.91
C TRP A 90 12.35 0.20 -7.52
N ALA A 91 13.48 0.71 -7.98
CA ALA A 91 14.80 0.31 -7.51
C ALA A 91 15.35 1.39 -6.57
N ARG A 92 15.92 0.99 -5.44
CA ARG A 92 16.63 1.91 -4.55
C ARG A 92 17.97 2.28 -5.17
N ASP A 93 18.37 3.55 -5.06
CA ASP A 93 19.70 3.98 -5.46
C ASP A 93 20.73 3.58 -4.37
N PRO A 94 21.74 2.76 -4.69
CA PRO A 94 22.77 2.36 -3.72
C PRO A 94 23.67 3.52 -3.27
N ALA A 95 23.78 4.59 -4.08
CA ALA A 95 24.56 5.78 -3.76
C ALA A 95 23.76 6.82 -2.95
N ALA A 96 22.44 6.63 -2.79
CA ALA A 96 21.62 7.54 -2.02
C ALA A 96 22.09 7.55 -0.56
N PRO A 97 22.43 8.73 -0.01
CA PRO A 97 22.89 8.81 1.37
C PRO A 97 21.80 8.31 2.32
N ARG A 98 22.21 7.69 3.44
CA ARG A 98 21.32 7.50 4.61
C ARG A 98 20.97 8.88 5.15
N GLN A 99 19.93 9.49 4.61
CA GLN A 99 19.61 10.88 4.89
C GLN A 99 19.12 11.01 6.34
N GLN A 100 19.79 11.91 7.07
CA GLN A 100 19.66 12.03 8.52
C GLN A 100 18.36 12.72 8.97
N ASP A 101 17.60 13.35 8.06
CA ASP A 101 16.43 14.12 8.42
C ASP A 101 15.17 13.69 7.68
N HIS A 102 14.55 12.63 8.18
CA HIS A 102 13.24 12.15 7.72
C HIS A 102 12.11 13.14 8.02
N LYS A 103 12.30 14.11 8.93
CA LYS A 103 11.23 15.00 9.40
C LYS A 103 11.01 16.20 8.49
N THR A 104 12.06 16.70 7.83
CA THR A 104 11.99 17.91 7.00
C THR A 104 11.73 17.64 5.52
N ARG A 105 11.94 16.39 5.06
CA ARG A 105 11.73 16.04 3.65
C ARG A 105 10.25 15.98 3.27
N PRO A 106 9.88 16.46 2.07
CA PRO A 106 8.56 16.23 1.50
C PRO A 106 8.24 14.74 1.41
N VAL A 107 6.98 14.38 1.65
CA VAL A 107 6.53 12.98 1.57
C VAL A 107 6.75 12.37 0.18
N THR A 108 6.66 13.18 -0.88
CA THR A 108 6.85 12.80 -2.28
C THR A 108 8.23 12.24 -2.59
N GLU A 109 9.23 12.52 -1.76
CA GLU A 109 10.58 11.99 -1.93
C GLU A 109 10.86 10.76 -1.05
N LYS A 110 9.90 10.37 -0.21
CA LYS A 110 10.03 9.25 0.72
C LYS A 110 9.32 8.03 0.13
N GLU A 111 9.78 6.84 0.52
CA GLU A 111 9.08 5.59 0.16
C GLU A 111 7.66 5.56 0.73
N SER A 112 7.38 6.29 1.82
CA SER A 112 6.02 6.44 2.36
C SER A 112 5.03 7.11 1.40
N GLN A 113 5.49 7.73 0.30
CA GLN A 113 4.62 8.21 -0.77
C GLN A 113 3.75 7.08 -1.36
N THR A 114 4.22 5.83 -1.33
CA THR A 114 3.49 4.72 -1.94
C THR A 114 2.12 4.51 -1.35
N TRP A 115 1.95 4.73 -0.04
CA TRP A 115 0.66 4.69 0.66
C TRP A 115 -0.33 5.75 0.13
N LEU A 116 0.16 6.96 -0.17
CA LEU A 116 -0.66 8.03 -0.72
C LEU A 116 -1.08 7.74 -2.15
N THR A 117 -0.14 7.30 -2.99
CA THR A 117 -0.43 6.87 -4.38
C THR A 117 -1.44 5.72 -4.40
N SER A 118 -1.36 4.81 -3.43
CA SER A 118 -2.32 3.73 -3.29
C SER A 118 -3.71 4.25 -2.91
N LEU A 119 -3.81 5.17 -1.94
CA LEU A 119 -5.07 5.80 -1.58
C LEU A 119 -5.68 6.58 -2.77
N GLU A 120 -4.86 7.26 -3.58
CA GLU A 120 -5.31 7.93 -4.79
C GLU A 120 -5.94 6.96 -5.79
N ALA A 121 -5.37 5.76 -5.96
CA ALA A 121 -5.97 4.72 -6.78
C ALA A 121 -7.32 4.22 -6.23
N VAL A 122 -7.48 4.16 -4.90
CA VAL A 122 -8.76 3.83 -4.25
C VAL A 122 -9.80 4.93 -4.48
N ILE A 123 -9.40 6.20 -4.35
CA ILE A 123 -10.28 7.34 -4.64
C ILE A 123 -10.69 7.33 -6.13
N THR A 124 -9.78 7.00 -7.03
CA THR A 124 -10.10 6.85 -8.46
C THR A 124 -11.04 5.66 -8.70
N ALA A 125 -10.86 4.53 -8.01
CA ALA A 125 -11.78 3.41 -8.11
C ALA A 125 -13.21 3.78 -7.66
N ARG A 126 -13.33 4.62 -6.61
CA ARG A 126 -14.61 5.15 -6.13
C ARG A 126 -15.34 5.96 -7.19
N THR A 127 -14.65 6.76 -8.00
CA THR A 127 -15.31 7.55 -9.06
C THR A 127 -15.91 6.67 -10.15
N VAL A 128 -15.27 5.53 -10.45
CA VAL A 128 -15.74 4.54 -11.43
C VAL A 128 -16.81 3.60 -10.86
N CYS A 129 -16.81 3.38 -9.54
CA CYS A 129 -17.74 2.50 -8.83
C CYS A 129 -18.52 3.29 -7.77
N PRO A 130 -19.46 4.18 -8.16
CA PRO A 130 -20.15 5.13 -7.26
C PRO A 130 -21.12 4.48 -6.26
N ASP A 131 -21.44 3.20 -6.43
CA ASP A 131 -22.26 2.43 -5.48
C ASP A 131 -21.43 1.53 -4.54
N THR A 132 -20.12 1.42 -4.78
CA THR A 132 -19.21 0.61 -3.96
C THR A 132 -18.52 1.46 -2.90
N HIS A 133 -18.57 1.01 -1.65
CA HIS A 133 -17.79 1.56 -0.53
C HIS A 133 -16.39 0.97 -0.52
N PHE A 134 -15.37 1.80 -0.35
CA PHE A 134 -13.98 1.38 -0.30
C PHE A 134 -13.38 1.62 1.08
N ILE A 135 -12.65 0.64 1.58
CA ILE A 135 -11.85 0.76 2.81
C ILE A 135 -10.40 0.51 2.42
N SER A 136 -9.57 1.54 2.50
CA SER A 136 -8.13 1.44 2.33
C SER A 136 -7.53 0.83 3.60
N VAL A 137 -6.99 -0.38 3.49
CA VAL A 137 -6.47 -1.15 4.62
C VAL A 137 -4.94 -1.14 4.58
N GLY A 138 -4.33 -0.66 5.66
CA GLY A 138 -2.88 -0.63 5.83
C GLY A 138 -2.47 -1.20 7.19
N ASP A 139 -1.28 -1.81 7.23
CA ASP A 139 -0.71 -2.33 8.46
C ASP A 139 -0.09 -1.21 9.31
N ARG A 140 0.82 -1.55 10.23
CA ARG A 140 1.48 -0.57 11.10
C ARG A 140 2.41 0.39 10.35
N GLU A 141 2.92 0.00 9.17
CA GLU A 141 3.80 0.85 8.37
C GLU A 141 3.03 1.95 7.64
N ALA A 142 1.72 1.74 7.43
CA ALA A 142 0.80 2.74 6.89
C ALA A 142 0.39 3.83 7.90
N ASP A 143 0.83 3.75 9.16
CA ASP A 143 0.60 4.79 10.18
C ASP A 143 1.47 6.03 9.92
N VAL A 144 1.22 6.67 8.78
CA VAL A 144 1.91 7.84 8.24
C VAL A 144 0.96 9.02 8.34
N TYR A 145 1.41 10.12 8.94
CA TYR A 145 0.54 11.26 9.25
C TYR A 145 -0.11 11.86 7.99
N GLU A 146 0.66 11.96 6.92
CA GLU A 146 0.25 12.49 5.63
C GLU A 146 -0.91 11.69 5.01
N LEU A 147 -0.99 10.38 5.26
CA LEU A 147 -2.09 9.54 4.77
C LEU A 147 -3.44 9.97 5.37
N PHE A 148 -3.46 10.31 6.66
CA PHE A 148 -4.69 10.73 7.35
C PHE A 148 -5.16 12.12 6.92
N LEU A 149 -4.24 12.98 6.48
CA LEU A 149 -4.52 14.33 5.98
C LEU A 149 -5.15 14.36 4.58
N VAL A 150 -5.03 13.28 3.81
CA VAL A 150 -5.64 13.22 2.48
C VAL A 150 -7.16 13.30 2.60
N GLN A 151 -7.75 14.30 1.94
CA GLN A 151 -9.20 14.45 1.87
C GLN A 151 -9.81 13.30 1.06
N ARG A 152 -10.83 12.66 1.62
CA ARG A 152 -11.49 11.50 1.02
C ARG A 152 -12.95 11.82 0.66
N PRO A 153 -13.45 11.38 -0.51
CA PRO A 153 -14.87 11.48 -0.82
C PRO A 153 -15.70 10.53 0.06
N ALA A 154 -17.01 10.75 0.13
CA ALA A 154 -17.92 9.84 0.80
C ALA A 154 -17.84 8.42 0.20
N GLY A 155 -17.77 7.41 1.08
CA GLY A 155 -17.59 6.01 0.69
C GLY A 155 -16.13 5.59 0.49
N VAL A 156 -15.16 6.38 0.96
CA VAL A 156 -13.74 5.99 1.05
C VAL A 156 -13.23 6.21 2.47
N ASP A 157 -12.99 5.11 3.18
CA ASP A 157 -12.48 5.11 4.55
C ASP A 157 -11.07 4.53 4.67
N LEU A 158 -10.44 4.78 5.82
CA LEU A 158 -9.14 4.21 6.17
C LEU A 158 -9.31 3.22 7.34
N LEU A 159 -8.63 2.09 7.24
CA LEU A 159 -8.38 1.16 8.33
C LEU A 159 -6.88 0.94 8.43
N VAL A 160 -6.24 1.60 9.40
CA VAL A 160 -4.79 1.54 9.59
C VAL A 160 -4.50 1.05 10.99
N ARG A 161 -3.58 0.09 11.12
CA ARG A 161 -3.12 -0.35 12.44
C ARG A 161 -2.24 0.74 13.06
N ALA A 162 -2.68 1.31 14.18
CA ALA A 162 -1.89 2.30 14.91
C ALA A 162 -0.54 1.72 15.36
N ALA A 163 0.53 2.47 15.12
CA ALA A 163 1.92 2.16 15.46
C ALA A 163 2.57 3.26 16.32
N GLN A 164 2.06 4.49 16.23
CA GLN A 164 2.53 5.65 16.96
C GLN A 164 1.52 6.06 18.03
N ASP A 165 2.00 6.42 19.21
CA ASP A 165 1.17 7.05 20.24
C ASP A 165 0.96 8.52 19.90
N ARG A 166 -0.09 8.78 19.15
CA ARG A 166 -0.40 10.12 18.63
C ARG A 166 -1.15 10.93 19.68
N LYS A 167 -0.97 12.25 19.65
CA LYS A 167 -1.79 13.15 20.46
C LYS A 167 -3.25 13.04 19.99
N ALA A 168 -4.16 12.85 20.93
CA ALA A 168 -5.59 12.78 20.69
C ALA A 168 -6.27 14.01 21.30
N ASP A 169 -7.40 14.42 20.72
CA ASP A 169 -8.29 15.43 21.31
C ASP A 169 -9.18 14.76 22.37
N ASP A 170 -8.54 14.31 23.44
CA ASP A 170 -9.12 13.54 24.55
C ASP A 170 -8.47 14.00 25.87
N PRO A 171 -9.16 13.93 27.03
CA PRO A 171 -8.58 14.30 28.32
C PRO A 171 -7.26 13.58 28.66
N GLU A 172 -7.08 12.35 28.20
CA GLU A 172 -5.84 11.58 28.41
C GLU A 172 -4.68 12.06 27.51
N GLY A 173 -4.99 12.90 26.52
CA GLY A 173 -4.04 13.59 25.64
C GLY A 173 -3.38 12.72 24.57
N TYR A 174 -3.28 11.41 24.75
CA TYR A 174 -2.64 10.47 23.82
C TYR A 174 -3.52 9.28 23.47
N LEU A 175 -3.36 8.77 22.25
CA LEU A 175 -4.22 7.75 21.65
C LEU A 175 -4.30 6.48 22.50
N TRP A 176 -3.17 5.95 22.97
CA TRP A 176 -3.19 4.69 23.71
C TRP A 176 -3.83 4.84 25.10
N ALA A 177 -3.57 5.95 25.77
CA ALA A 177 -4.20 6.26 27.05
C ALA A 177 -5.71 6.48 26.89
N ALA A 178 -6.13 7.24 25.87
CA ALA A 178 -7.54 7.44 25.53
C ALA A 178 -8.25 6.11 25.21
N MET A 179 -7.63 5.23 24.42
CA MET A 179 -8.23 3.92 24.10
C MET A 179 -8.36 3.00 25.32
N ALA A 180 -7.50 3.15 26.32
CA ALA A 180 -7.59 2.37 27.56
C ALA A 180 -8.80 2.75 28.43
N THR A 181 -9.38 3.95 28.25
CA THR A 181 -10.58 4.40 28.99
C THR A 181 -11.89 4.04 28.29
N VAL A 182 -11.83 3.67 27.01
CA VAL A 182 -13.01 3.27 26.23
C VAL A 182 -13.59 1.96 26.79
N PRO A 183 -14.89 1.91 27.12
CA PRO A 183 -15.52 0.68 27.58
C PRO A 183 -15.37 -0.45 26.56
N ILE A 184 -14.99 -1.63 27.03
CA ILE A 184 -14.91 -2.83 26.21
C ILE A 184 -16.31 -3.13 25.66
N THR A 185 -16.46 -3.03 24.33
CA THR A 185 -17.74 -3.30 23.67
C THR A 185 -17.98 -4.81 23.52
N THR A 186 -16.94 -5.56 23.14
CA THR A 186 -16.97 -7.02 23.03
C THR A 186 -15.55 -7.57 23.01
N THR A 187 -15.39 -8.87 23.27
CA THR A 187 -14.12 -9.59 23.12
C THR A 187 -14.30 -10.72 22.12
N GLY A 188 -13.39 -10.80 21.14
CA GLY A 188 -13.34 -11.89 20.17
C GLY A 188 -12.06 -12.70 20.36
N GLU A 189 -12.11 -13.99 20.06
CA GLU A 189 -10.90 -14.80 19.94
C GLU A 189 -10.16 -14.41 18.66
N ALA A 190 -8.86 -14.17 18.77
CA ALA A 190 -8.02 -14.06 17.59
C ALA A 190 -8.00 -15.45 16.93
N LEU A 191 -8.61 -15.58 15.75
CA LEU A 191 -8.40 -16.74 14.91
C LEU A 191 -6.89 -16.83 14.66
N GLU A 192 -6.25 -17.88 15.18
CA GLU A 192 -4.85 -18.16 14.92
C GLU A 192 -4.65 -18.17 13.41
N CYS A 193 -3.92 -17.19 12.88
CA CYS A 193 -3.39 -17.26 11.53
C CYS A 193 -2.49 -18.48 11.49
N LEU A 194 -3.00 -19.59 10.95
CA LEU A 194 -2.21 -20.77 10.64
C LEU A 194 -1.06 -20.34 9.72
N SER A 195 0.13 -20.30 10.30
CA SER A 195 1.42 -20.12 9.63
C SER A 195 1.81 -21.35 8.83
#